data_AF-A0A3N5ICS4-F1
#
_entry.id   AF-A0A3N5ICS4-F1
#
_cell.length_a   1.000
_cell.length_b   1.000
_cell.length_c   1.000
_cell.angle_alpha   90.00
_cell.angle_beta   90.00
_cell.angle_gamma   90.00
#
_symmetry.space_group_name_H-M   'P 1'
#
loop_
_entity.id
_entity.type
_entity.pdbx_description
1 polymer ?
#
loop_
_entity_poly.entity_id
_entity_poly.type
_entity_poly.pdbx_seq_one_letter_code
_entity_poly.pdbx_strand_id
1 'polypeptide(L)'
;MLIVGSAAMLSWDRGNFQFFGWNFLRGGVLGYLVFQQIKLYLNPPGAHILLVVMLLVGLILISRVSLARLAERFQLWLYARVGAWRDTYQKNRERRRKAKVLSVGKEQQKERESKPPLIVQNPVVKAPPAPKVTTQQEQFVFMKDLGDYTLPPLSLLDDVEKRDQQIQQQSLIMNSRLLEKKLKDFGVEGQVLEVSPGPVITMYEFEPAPGVKISRITGLADDLAMAMRAVSIRIVAPLPGKAVIGIEIPNVLRETVGLKEILASPAFAGSKSKLTIALGKDILGIPVANNLARMPHLMIAGATGTGKSVSLNAMICSLLFKARPEEVRFLLIDPKRIELLPFEGIPHLLHEVVTEPKMATRVLRWAIREMEDRYQRLAEKGVR
;
A
#
# COMPACT_ATOMS: atom_id res chain seq x y z
N MET A 1 89.23 -1.82 5.23
CA MET A 1 88.19 -0.83 4.83
C MET A 1 86.92 -1.00 5.63
N LEU A 2 86.15 -2.10 5.48
CA LEU A 2 84.88 -2.29 6.21
C LEU A 2 84.99 -2.24 7.73
N ILE A 3 85.96 -2.96 8.32
CA ILE A 3 86.17 -3.00 9.78
C ILE A 3 86.57 -1.62 10.31
N VAL A 4 87.40 -0.89 9.58
CA VAL A 4 87.86 0.46 9.97
C VAL A 4 86.73 1.48 9.79
N GLY A 5 85.93 1.38 8.73
CA GLY A 5 84.80 2.25 8.47
C GLY A 5 83.65 2.06 9.46
N SER A 6 83.32 0.82 9.82
CA SER A 6 82.30 0.53 10.84
C SER A 6 82.78 0.95 12.24
N ALA A 7 84.04 0.70 12.59
CA ALA A 7 84.63 1.14 13.84
C ALA A 7 84.68 2.68 13.96
N ALA A 8 85.07 3.39 12.89
CA ALA A 8 85.06 4.86 12.86
C ALA A 8 83.63 5.43 12.96
N MET A 9 82.65 4.82 12.29
CA MET A 9 81.25 5.25 12.35
C MET A 9 80.66 5.10 13.77
N LEU A 10 81.00 4.03 14.48
CA LEU A 10 80.57 3.78 15.87
C LEU A 10 81.26 4.70 16.90
N SER A 11 82.38 5.34 16.54
CA SER A 11 83.12 6.25 17.42
C SER A 11 82.55 7.68 17.49
N TRP A 12 81.49 7.96 16.74
CA TRP A 12 80.82 9.26 16.68
C TRP A 12 80.16 9.68 17.98
N ASP A 13 79.40 8.76 18.56
CA ASP A 13 78.68 9.02 19.79
C ASP A 13 79.67 8.90 20.95
N ARG A 14 79.87 9.97 21.73
CA ARG A 14 80.79 10.01 22.89
C ARG A 14 80.37 9.10 24.04
N GLY A 15 79.45 8.16 23.80
CA GLY A 15 79.08 7.14 24.76
C GLY A 15 80.20 6.12 24.91
N ASN A 16 80.69 5.95 26.13
CA ASN A 16 81.49 4.78 26.47
C ASN A 16 80.58 3.53 26.45
N PHE A 17 81.11 2.41 26.00
CA PHE A 17 80.48 1.11 26.17
C PHE A 17 81.06 0.48 27.43
N GLN A 18 80.23 0.28 28.45
CA GLN A 18 80.63 -0.45 29.66
C GLN A 18 80.51 -1.94 29.39
N PHE A 19 81.64 -2.64 29.45
CA PHE A 19 81.66 -4.10 29.42
C PHE A 19 82.53 -4.58 30.57
N PHE A 20 81.95 -5.41 31.46
CA PHE A 20 82.65 -5.96 32.63
C PHE A 20 83.31 -4.91 33.56
N GLY A 21 82.70 -3.73 33.72
CA GLY A 21 83.19 -2.66 34.60
C GLY A 21 84.31 -1.79 34.04
N TRP A 22 84.78 -2.08 32.81
CA TRP A 22 85.76 -1.24 32.09
C TRP A 22 85.06 -0.42 31.00
N ASN A 23 85.47 0.84 30.85
CA ASN A 23 84.93 1.75 29.84
C ASN A 23 85.73 1.59 28.53
N PHE A 24 85.10 1.11 27.47
CA PHE A 24 85.70 1.03 26.13
C PHE A 24 85.07 2.07 25.20
N LEU A 25 85.88 2.67 24.33
CA LEU A 25 85.38 3.51 23.23
C LEU A 25 84.62 2.63 22.22
N ARG A 26 83.38 3.02 21.86
CA ARG A 26 82.47 2.25 20.98
C ARG A 26 83.01 1.91 19.58
N GLY A 27 84.08 2.56 19.14
CA GLY A 27 84.80 2.29 17.89
C GLY A 27 86.25 1.82 18.05
N GLY A 28 86.70 1.55 19.28
CA GLY A 28 88.10 1.30 19.61
C GLY A 28 89.00 2.54 19.40
N VAL A 29 90.24 2.44 19.87
CA VAL A 29 91.24 3.53 19.74
C VAL A 29 91.51 3.86 18.27
N LEU A 30 91.57 2.83 17.43
CA LEU A 30 91.85 2.96 16.00
C LEU A 30 90.71 3.68 15.24
N GLY A 31 89.45 3.33 15.52
CA GLY A 31 88.30 4.00 14.91
C GLY A 31 88.17 5.46 15.34
N TYR A 32 88.46 5.74 16.61
CA TYR A 32 88.46 7.11 17.15
C TYR A 32 89.53 8.01 16.51
N LEU A 33 90.76 7.52 16.35
CA LEU A 33 91.84 8.27 15.71
C LEU A 33 91.51 8.58 14.25
N VAL A 34 90.98 7.60 13.51
CA VAL A 34 90.56 7.79 12.12
C VAL A 34 89.42 8.80 12.03
N PHE A 35 88.42 8.71 12.93
CA PHE A 35 87.30 9.65 12.96
C PHE A 35 87.75 11.09 13.28
N GLN A 36 88.64 11.26 14.26
CA GLN A 36 89.26 12.55 14.60
C GLN A 36 90.01 13.15 13.40
N GLN A 37 90.79 12.34 12.69
CA GLN A 37 91.54 12.81 11.52
C GLN A 37 90.62 13.26 10.38
N ILE A 38 89.50 12.56 10.14
CA ILE A 38 88.53 12.96 9.12
C ILE A 38 87.80 14.25 9.51
N LYS A 39 87.49 14.42 10.80
CA LYS A 39 86.81 15.62 11.32
C LYS A 39 87.65 16.91 11.19
N LEU A 40 88.97 16.79 11.14
CA LEU A 40 89.86 17.94 10.87
C LEU A 40 89.66 18.54 9.47
N TYR A 41 89.26 17.71 8.50
CA TYR A 41 89.07 18.13 7.11
C TYR A 41 87.60 18.32 6.73
N LEU A 42 86.67 17.61 7.39
CA LEU A 42 85.24 17.69 7.11
C LEU A 42 84.42 18.01 8.35
N ASN A 43 83.38 18.82 8.14
CA ASN A 43 82.35 19.03 9.16
C ASN A 43 81.72 17.70 9.61
N PRO A 44 81.27 17.61 10.87
CA PRO A 44 80.78 16.37 11.46
C PRO A 44 79.77 15.56 10.62
N PRO A 45 78.70 16.16 10.05
CA PRO A 45 77.78 15.43 9.15
C PRO A 45 78.44 14.97 7.84
N GLY A 46 79.45 15.69 7.33
CA GLY A 46 80.19 15.30 6.13
C GLY A 46 81.09 14.09 6.36
N ALA A 47 81.72 13.99 7.54
CA ALA A 47 82.50 12.82 7.93
C ALA A 47 81.65 11.53 7.96
N HIS A 48 80.38 11.63 8.35
CA HIS A 48 79.44 10.50 8.32
C HIS A 48 79.10 10.03 6.93
N ILE A 49 78.73 10.97 6.06
CA ILE A 49 78.37 10.63 4.68
C ILE A 49 79.55 9.92 4.03
N LEU A 50 80.77 10.41 4.24
CA LEU A 50 81.98 9.81 3.71
C LEU A 50 82.25 8.40 4.28
N LEU A 51 82.08 8.20 5.60
CA LEU A 51 82.25 6.88 6.22
C LEU A 51 81.19 5.87 5.77
N VAL A 52 79.93 6.29 5.62
CA VAL A 52 78.85 5.44 5.10
C VAL A 52 79.12 5.06 3.65
N VAL A 53 79.58 6.00 2.81
CA VAL A 53 79.95 5.73 1.42
C VAL A 53 81.13 4.76 1.36
N MET A 54 82.18 4.95 2.17
CA MET A 54 83.31 4.01 2.25
C MET A 54 82.88 2.62 2.71
N LEU A 55 81.95 2.53 3.66
CA LEU A 55 81.38 1.26 4.14
C LEU A 55 80.60 0.57 3.02
N LEU A 56 79.74 1.29 2.30
CA LEU A 56 78.98 0.76 1.16
C LEU A 56 79.89 0.29 0.03
N VAL A 57 80.92 1.07 -0.33
CA VAL A 57 81.92 0.68 -1.35
C VAL A 57 82.68 -0.57 -0.90
N GLY A 58 83.08 -0.65 0.37
CA GLY A 58 83.72 -1.84 0.91
C GLY A 58 82.81 -3.07 0.86
N LEU A 59 81.51 -2.91 1.11
CA LEU A 59 80.51 -3.99 1.07
C LEU A 59 80.25 -4.45 -0.37
N ILE A 60 80.27 -3.53 -1.33
CA ILE A 60 80.16 -3.83 -2.77
C ILE A 60 81.39 -4.64 -3.24
N LEU A 61 82.60 -4.24 -2.82
CA LEU A 61 83.84 -4.94 -3.20
C LEU A 61 83.92 -6.36 -2.64
N ILE A 62 83.43 -6.60 -1.41
CA ILE A 62 83.43 -7.94 -0.81
C ILE A 62 82.30 -8.83 -1.35
N SER A 63 81.10 -8.29 -1.54
CA SER A 63 79.93 -9.12 -1.84
C SER A 63 79.82 -9.58 -3.29
N ARG A 64 80.53 -8.95 -4.24
CA ARG A 64 80.37 -9.18 -5.70
C ARG A 64 78.90 -9.15 -6.17
N VAL A 65 77.98 -8.58 -5.39
CA VAL A 65 76.55 -8.49 -5.71
C VAL A 65 76.34 -7.20 -6.51
N SER A 66 75.84 -7.30 -7.74
CA SER A 66 75.52 -6.11 -8.52
C SER A 66 74.26 -5.44 -7.96
N LEU A 67 74.34 -4.14 -7.68
CA LEU A 67 73.21 -3.33 -7.19
C LEU A 67 71.99 -3.43 -8.13
N ALA A 68 72.23 -3.60 -9.43
CA ALA A 68 71.19 -3.77 -10.43
C ALA A 68 70.27 -4.97 -10.14
N ARG A 69 70.83 -6.13 -9.75
CA ARG A 69 70.04 -7.32 -9.43
C ARG A 69 69.21 -7.18 -8.15
N LEU A 70 69.66 -6.36 -7.21
CA LEU A 70 68.92 -6.03 -5.99
C LEU A 70 67.75 -5.07 -6.28
N ALA A 71 67.96 -4.10 -7.16
CA ALA A 71 66.94 -3.14 -7.57
C ALA A 71 65.77 -3.80 -8.33
N GLU A 72 66.06 -4.75 -9.24
CA GLU A 72 65.03 -5.49 -9.98
C GLU A 72 64.13 -6.32 -9.06
N ARG A 73 64.73 -7.02 -8.07
CA ARG A 73 63.97 -7.78 -7.07
C ARG A 73 63.11 -6.89 -6.19
N PHE A 74 63.59 -5.69 -5.87
CA PHE A 74 62.84 -4.72 -5.08
C PHE A 74 61.66 -4.14 -5.86
N GLN A 75 61.83 -3.83 -7.15
CA GLN A 75 60.76 -3.36 -8.02
C GLN A 75 59.62 -4.39 -8.15
N LEU A 76 59.95 -5.66 -8.42
CA LEU A 76 58.95 -6.72 -8.53
C LEU A 76 58.16 -6.93 -7.24
N TRP A 77 58.84 -6.85 -6.08
CA TRP A 77 58.19 -6.94 -4.77
C TRP A 77 57.24 -5.75 -4.51
N LEU A 78 57.62 -4.53 -4.92
CA LEU A 78 56.81 -3.33 -4.76
C LEU A 78 55.52 -3.39 -5.60
N TYR A 79 55.63 -3.78 -6.87
CA TYR A 79 54.49 -3.91 -7.77
C TYR A 79 53.47 -4.95 -7.27
N ALA A 80 53.93 -6.11 -6.82
CA ALA A 80 53.05 -7.14 -6.26
C ALA A 80 52.31 -6.67 -5.00
N ARG A 81 52.97 -5.88 -4.15
CA ARG A 81 52.42 -5.42 -2.87
C ARG A 81 51.41 -4.27 -3.05
N VAL A 82 51.64 -3.38 -4.01
CA VAL A 82 50.69 -2.32 -4.39
C VAL A 82 49.44 -2.90 -5.06
N GLY A 83 49.60 -3.93 -5.91
CA GLY A 83 48.47 -4.64 -6.53
C GLY A 83 47.55 -5.30 -5.51
N ALA A 84 48.11 -6.06 -4.56
CA ALA A 84 47.33 -6.71 -3.51
C ALA A 84 46.59 -5.73 -2.59
N TRP A 85 47.17 -4.55 -2.32
CA TRP A 85 46.54 -3.52 -1.50
C TRP A 85 45.33 -2.88 -2.20
N ARG A 86 45.43 -2.65 -3.51
CA ARG A 86 44.35 -2.09 -4.34
C ARG A 86 43.14 -3.02 -4.41
N ASP A 87 43.36 -4.32 -4.61
CA ASP A 87 42.31 -5.34 -4.65
C ASP A 87 41.58 -5.52 -3.31
N THR A 88 42.34 -5.47 -2.21
CA THR A 88 41.78 -5.59 -0.86
C THR A 88 40.92 -4.37 -0.51
N TYR A 89 41.33 -3.18 -0.96
CA TYR A 89 40.59 -1.94 -0.72
C TYR A 89 39.26 -1.89 -1.50
N GLN A 90 39.25 -2.34 -2.76
CA GLN A 90 38.02 -2.39 -3.57
C GLN A 90 37.02 -3.43 -3.04
N LYS A 91 37.46 -4.64 -2.69
CA LYS A 91 36.59 -5.68 -2.12
C LYS A 91 35.96 -5.27 -0.78
N ASN A 92 36.70 -4.55 0.07
CA ASN A 92 36.15 -4.06 1.34
C ASN A 92 35.12 -2.93 1.15
N ARG A 93 35.30 -2.07 0.14
CA ARG A 93 34.33 -1.01 -0.18
C ARG A 93 33.00 -1.59 -0.66
N GLU A 94 33.04 -2.62 -1.50
CA GLU A 94 31.83 -3.31 -1.96
C GLU A 94 31.11 -4.06 -0.84
N ARG A 95 31.84 -4.74 0.05
CA ARG A 95 31.27 -5.39 1.24
C ARG A 95 30.56 -4.38 2.15
N ARG A 96 31.16 -3.21 2.38
CA ARG A 96 30.53 -2.13 3.17
C ARG A 96 29.28 -1.56 2.50
N ARG A 97 29.26 -1.46 1.16
CA ARG A 97 28.11 -0.97 0.40
C ARG A 97 26.95 -1.97 0.47
N LYS A 98 27.22 -3.27 0.25
CA LYS A 98 26.22 -4.34 0.42
C LYS A 98 25.71 -4.42 1.86
N ALA A 99 26.59 -4.32 2.86
CA ALA A 99 26.20 -4.33 4.26
C ALA A 99 25.30 -3.13 4.64
N LYS A 100 25.60 -1.92 4.14
CA LYS A 100 24.74 -0.74 4.35
C LYS A 100 23.37 -0.87 3.68
N VAL A 101 23.29 -1.44 2.47
CA VAL A 101 22.01 -1.65 1.79
C VAL A 101 21.16 -2.70 2.54
N LEU A 102 21.79 -3.78 3.03
CA LEU A 102 21.12 -4.78 3.86
C LEU A 102 20.69 -4.24 5.24
N SER A 103 21.47 -3.35 5.87
CA SER A 103 21.12 -2.79 7.17
C SER A 103 19.95 -1.80 7.07
N VAL A 104 19.94 -0.95 6.05
CA VAL A 104 18.84 -0.01 5.79
C VAL A 104 17.55 -0.75 5.46
N GLY A 105 17.61 -1.83 4.66
CA GLY A 105 16.44 -2.68 4.40
C GLY A 105 15.89 -3.36 5.67
N LYS A 106 16.78 -3.82 6.56
CA LYS A 106 16.38 -4.42 7.85
C LYS A 106 15.79 -3.43 8.84
N GLU A 107 16.31 -2.21 8.90
CA GLU A 107 15.76 -1.14 9.76
C GLU A 107 14.37 -0.69 9.28
N GLN A 108 14.18 -0.49 7.97
CA GLN A 108 12.87 -0.15 7.40
C GLN A 108 11.83 -1.26 7.60
N GLN A 109 12.24 -2.53 7.55
CA GLN A 109 11.35 -3.66 7.82
C GLN A 109 10.95 -3.74 9.30
N LYS A 110 11.89 -3.51 10.23
CA LYS A 110 11.62 -3.46 11.68
C LYS A 110 10.69 -2.31 12.07
N GLU A 111 10.83 -1.15 11.43
CA GLU A 111 9.99 0.02 11.70
C GLU A 111 8.56 -0.17 11.14
N ARG A 112 8.40 -0.87 10.02
CA ARG A 112 7.10 -1.27 9.45
C ARG A 112 6.39 -2.33 10.30
N GLU A 113 7.12 -3.35 10.78
CA GLU A 113 6.55 -4.41 11.64
C GLU A 113 6.05 -3.89 13.01
N SER A 114 6.54 -2.73 13.48
CA SER A 114 6.16 -2.19 14.80
C SER A 114 4.89 -1.34 14.83
N LYS A 115 4.38 -0.89 13.67
CA LYS A 115 3.19 -0.02 13.64
C LYS A 115 1.93 -0.87 13.46
N PRO A 116 0.91 -0.71 14.32
CA PRO A 116 -0.37 -1.39 14.11
C PRO A 116 -0.99 -0.95 12.78
N PRO A 117 -1.79 -1.82 12.13
CA PRO A 117 -2.43 -1.49 10.86
C PRO A 117 -3.28 -0.24 11.01
N LEU A 118 -3.22 0.64 10.02
CA LEU A 118 -4.01 1.88 10.02
C LEU A 118 -5.48 1.51 9.84
N ILE A 119 -6.29 1.72 10.87
CA ILE A 119 -7.74 1.60 10.76
C ILE A 119 -8.25 2.92 10.18
N VAL A 120 -8.52 2.94 8.89
CA VAL A 120 -9.16 4.09 8.24
C VAL A 120 -10.65 3.96 8.49
N GLN A 121 -11.11 4.60 9.56
CA GLN A 121 -12.51 4.95 9.66
C GLN A 121 -12.73 6.09 8.68
N ASN A 122 -13.36 5.80 7.54
CA ASN A 122 -13.94 6.87 6.76
C ASN A 122 -14.86 7.65 7.72
N PRO A 123 -14.65 8.97 7.88
CA PRO A 123 -15.56 9.74 8.70
C PRO A 123 -16.95 9.49 8.13
N VAL A 124 -17.86 8.98 8.97
CA VAL A 124 -19.29 9.16 8.75
C VAL A 124 -19.40 10.60 8.34
N VAL A 125 -19.76 10.86 7.07
CA VAL A 125 -20.02 12.22 6.62
C VAL A 125 -21.10 12.68 7.57
N LYS A 126 -20.70 13.45 8.60
CA LYS A 126 -21.62 14.18 9.45
C LYS A 126 -22.29 15.10 8.45
N ALA A 127 -23.47 14.70 7.99
CA ALA A 127 -24.37 15.59 7.33
C ALA A 127 -24.34 16.88 8.19
N PRO A 128 -24.16 18.05 7.56
CA PRO A 128 -24.29 19.32 8.28
C PRO A 128 -25.54 19.21 9.17
N PRO A 129 -25.49 19.65 10.43
CA PRO A 129 -26.66 19.56 11.29
C PRO A 129 -27.81 20.15 10.52
N ALA A 130 -28.83 19.32 10.25
CA ALA A 130 -30.04 19.79 9.60
C ALA A 130 -30.45 21.04 10.38
N PRO A 131 -30.68 22.19 9.71
CA PRO A 131 -31.22 23.33 10.42
C PRO A 131 -32.46 22.83 11.15
N LYS A 132 -32.57 23.15 12.43
CA LYS A 132 -33.78 22.88 13.21
C LYS A 132 -34.91 23.61 12.50
N VAL A 133 -35.60 22.90 11.60
CA VAL A 133 -36.83 23.36 11.01
C VAL A 133 -37.89 23.12 12.07
N THR A 134 -37.91 24.01 13.07
CA THR A 134 -39.16 24.38 13.73
C THR A 134 -40.00 25.01 12.63
N THR A 135 -40.81 24.20 11.97
CA THR A 135 -41.86 24.74 11.12
C THR A 135 -43.08 23.88 11.38
N GLN A 136 -43.88 24.37 12.33
CA GLN A 136 -45.32 24.32 12.18
C GLN A 136 -45.61 24.77 10.74
N GLN A 137 -45.76 23.82 9.81
CA GLN A 137 -46.30 24.13 8.51
C GLN A 137 -47.80 24.29 8.72
N GLU A 138 -48.20 25.51 9.05
CA GLU A 138 -49.54 25.97 8.75
C GLU A 138 -49.77 25.75 7.25
N GLN A 139 -50.77 24.93 6.97
CA GLN A 139 -51.23 24.62 5.63
C GLN A 139 -51.72 25.91 4.97
N PHE A 140 -50.88 26.56 4.17
CA PHE A 140 -51.36 27.55 3.22
C PHE A 140 -51.92 26.82 2.01
N VAL A 141 -53.24 26.60 2.07
CA VAL A 141 -54.08 26.17 0.96
C VAL A 141 -54.09 27.28 -0.08
N PHE A 142 -53.21 27.22 -1.07
CA PHE A 142 -53.41 27.95 -2.32
C PHE A 142 -52.64 27.33 -3.48
N MET A 143 -53.26 26.34 -4.13
CA MET A 143 -53.22 26.14 -5.58
C MET A 143 -54.28 25.11 -5.93
N LYS A 144 -55.31 25.56 -6.64
CA LYS A 144 -56.42 24.73 -7.09
C LYS A 144 -56.13 24.24 -8.51
N ASP A 145 -56.40 22.96 -8.69
CA ASP A 145 -56.47 22.15 -9.92
C ASP A 145 -55.16 21.62 -10.54
N LEU A 146 -54.77 20.40 -10.09
CA LEU A 146 -54.20 19.29 -10.88
C LEU A 146 -53.82 18.12 -9.92
N GLY A 147 -54.82 17.34 -9.47
CA GLY A 147 -54.67 16.04 -8.77
C GLY A 147 -53.97 16.03 -7.41
N ASP A 148 -54.69 15.65 -6.35
CA ASP A 148 -54.28 15.64 -4.93
C ASP A 148 -53.14 14.65 -4.56
N TYR A 149 -52.26 14.28 -5.49
CA TYR A 149 -51.18 13.32 -5.23
C TYR A 149 -50.00 13.98 -4.49
N THR A 150 -49.88 13.68 -3.20
CA THR A 150 -48.72 14.04 -2.38
C THR A 150 -47.72 12.89 -2.32
N LEU A 151 -46.42 13.21 -2.43
CA LEU A 151 -45.36 12.21 -2.25
C LEU A 151 -45.39 11.64 -0.81
N PRO A 152 -45.11 10.35 -0.62
CA PRO A 152 -45.11 9.74 0.70
C PRO A 152 -43.99 10.32 1.58
N PRO A 153 -44.26 10.58 2.87
CA PRO A 153 -43.23 11.07 3.79
C PRO A 153 -42.28 9.93 4.21
N LEU A 154 -41.00 10.25 4.43
CA LEU A 154 -39.99 9.27 4.89
C LEU A 154 -40.30 8.66 6.27
N SER A 155 -41.23 9.23 7.02
CA SER A 155 -41.71 8.70 8.30
C SER A 155 -42.45 7.36 8.16
N LEU A 156 -42.86 6.97 6.95
CA LEU A 156 -43.42 5.64 6.67
C LEU A 156 -42.36 4.53 6.70
N LEU A 157 -41.07 4.89 6.73
CA LEU A 157 -39.97 3.93 6.74
C LEU A 157 -39.36 3.83 8.14
N ASP A 158 -38.94 2.61 8.48
CA ASP A 158 -38.29 2.30 9.75
C ASP A 158 -36.89 2.93 9.85
N ASP A 159 -36.53 3.33 11.06
CA ASP A 159 -35.16 3.69 11.40
C ASP A 159 -34.34 2.43 11.71
N VAL A 160 -33.05 2.44 11.37
CA VAL A 160 -32.12 1.36 11.71
C VAL A 160 -31.31 1.76 12.94
N GLU A 161 -31.25 0.87 13.93
CA GLU A 161 -30.43 1.06 15.12
C GLU A 161 -28.94 1.17 14.77
N LYS A 162 -28.29 2.24 15.24
CA LYS A 162 -26.84 2.44 15.09
C LYS A 162 -26.12 1.77 16.24
N ARG A 163 -25.06 1.01 15.94
CA ARG A 163 -24.27 0.27 16.94
C ARG A 163 -22.98 0.99 17.33
N ASP A 164 -22.43 0.55 18.46
CA ASP A 164 -21.31 1.17 19.16
C ASP A 164 -19.95 0.85 18.51
N GLN A 165 -19.17 1.89 18.19
CA GLN A 165 -17.99 1.81 17.31
C GLN A 165 -16.71 1.33 18.02
N GLN A 166 -16.64 1.41 19.35
CA GLN A 166 -15.40 1.12 20.10
C GLN A 166 -15.08 -0.37 20.19
N ILE A 167 -16.09 -1.22 20.40
CA ILE A 167 -15.94 -2.69 20.44
C ILE A 167 -15.39 -3.21 19.10
N GLN A 168 -15.71 -2.52 18.01
CA GLN A 168 -15.31 -2.90 16.66
C GLN A 168 -13.79 -2.77 16.45
N GLN A 169 -13.14 -1.70 16.94
CA GLN A 169 -11.72 -1.45 16.64
C GLN A 169 -10.75 -2.53 17.18
N GLN A 170 -10.93 -2.97 18.43
CA GLN A 170 -10.06 -4.01 19.00
C GLN A 170 -10.19 -5.34 18.23
N SER A 171 -11.41 -5.69 17.84
CA SER A 171 -11.68 -6.90 17.05
C SER A 171 -11.00 -6.87 15.67
N LEU A 172 -10.93 -5.69 15.03
CA LEU A 172 -10.30 -5.51 13.72
C LEU A 172 -8.78 -5.73 13.78
N ILE A 173 -8.11 -5.25 14.84
CA ILE A 173 -6.66 -5.47 15.03
C ILE A 173 -6.37 -6.96 15.24
N MET A 174 -7.18 -7.62 16.06
CA MET A 174 -7.04 -9.07 16.30
C MET A 174 -7.26 -9.87 15.01
N ASN A 175 -8.29 -9.52 14.23
CA ASN A 175 -8.56 -10.17 12.94
C ASN A 175 -7.45 -9.94 11.92
N SER A 176 -6.82 -8.76 11.91
CA SER A 176 -5.66 -8.47 11.05
C SER A 176 -4.49 -9.42 11.34
N ARG A 177 -4.14 -9.56 12.62
CA ARG A 177 -3.07 -10.48 13.06
C ARG A 177 -3.41 -11.94 12.76
N LEU A 178 -4.69 -12.31 12.90
CA LEU A 178 -5.16 -13.64 12.56
C LEU A 178 -5.03 -13.90 11.06
N LEU A 179 -5.43 -12.95 10.23
CA LEU A 179 -5.33 -13.02 8.76
C LEU A 179 -3.87 -13.23 8.32
N GLU A 180 -2.95 -12.40 8.83
CA GLU A 180 -1.51 -12.54 8.55
C GLU A 180 -0.98 -13.91 8.96
N LYS A 181 -1.34 -14.37 10.17
CA LYS A 181 -0.94 -15.68 10.68
C LYS A 181 -1.47 -16.81 9.79
N LYS A 182 -2.74 -16.77 9.39
CA LYS A 182 -3.34 -17.81 8.54
C LYS A 182 -2.73 -17.83 7.15
N LEU A 183 -2.50 -16.68 6.53
CA LEU A 183 -1.80 -16.60 5.24
C LEU A 183 -0.38 -17.17 5.36
N LYS A 184 0.32 -16.86 6.45
CA LYS A 184 1.65 -17.42 6.71
C LYS A 184 1.63 -18.94 6.86
N ASP A 185 0.62 -19.51 7.53
CA ASP A 185 0.43 -20.96 7.65
C ASP A 185 0.27 -21.63 6.26
N PHE A 186 -0.32 -20.93 5.28
CA PHE A 186 -0.41 -21.36 3.87
C PHE A 186 0.84 -21.02 3.03
N GLY A 187 1.90 -20.53 3.66
CA GLY A 187 3.16 -20.15 3.03
C GLY A 187 3.08 -18.86 2.19
N VAL A 188 2.14 -17.98 2.51
CA VAL A 188 2.03 -16.63 1.98
C VAL A 188 2.48 -15.64 3.06
N GLU A 189 3.69 -15.13 2.92
CA GLU A 189 4.19 -14.05 3.79
C GLU A 189 3.74 -12.68 3.30
N GLY A 190 3.47 -11.78 4.24
CA GLY A 190 3.06 -10.40 4.00
C GLY A 190 2.46 -9.78 5.26
N GLN A 191 1.93 -8.58 5.12
CA GLN A 191 1.40 -7.79 6.24
C GLN A 191 0.15 -7.02 5.83
N VAL A 192 -0.75 -6.76 6.78
CA VAL A 192 -1.91 -5.89 6.61
C VAL A 192 -1.47 -4.45 6.88
N LEU A 193 -1.62 -3.58 5.88
CA LEU A 193 -1.26 -2.16 6.00
C LEU A 193 -2.43 -1.31 6.51
N GLU A 194 -3.62 -1.59 5.98
CA GLU A 194 -4.81 -0.78 6.21
C GLU A 194 -6.03 -1.67 6.42
N VAL A 195 -6.93 -1.24 7.31
CA VAL A 195 -8.22 -1.88 7.55
C VAL A 195 -9.32 -0.86 7.37
N SER A 196 -10.21 -1.13 6.43
CA SER A 196 -11.38 -0.32 6.12
C SER A 196 -12.65 -1.08 6.50
N PRO A 197 -13.24 -0.83 7.69
CA PRO A 197 -14.48 -1.48 8.11
C PRO A 197 -15.68 -0.91 7.35
N GLY A 198 -16.52 -1.80 6.84
CA GLY A 198 -17.81 -1.49 6.23
C GLY A 198 -18.98 -2.07 7.03
N PRO A 199 -20.23 -1.85 6.57
CA PRO A 199 -21.43 -2.34 7.27
C PRO A 199 -21.57 -3.87 7.24
N VAL A 200 -21.21 -4.51 6.12
CA VAL A 200 -21.40 -5.95 5.91
C VAL A 200 -20.08 -6.73 5.88
N ILE A 201 -19.05 -6.13 5.30
CA ILE A 201 -17.70 -6.68 5.15
C ILE A 201 -16.69 -5.66 5.65
N THR A 202 -15.51 -6.15 6.02
CA THR A 202 -14.32 -5.34 6.27
C THR A 202 -13.28 -5.65 5.20
N MET A 203 -12.69 -4.61 4.62
CA MET A 203 -11.60 -4.74 3.65
C MET A 203 -10.26 -4.63 4.38
N TYR A 204 -9.42 -5.65 4.23
CA TYR A 204 -8.04 -5.67 4.72
C TYR A 204 -7.09 -5.50 3.53
N GLU A 205 -6.29 -4.45 3.52
CA GLU A 205 -5.27 -4.24 2.49
C GLU A 205 -4.00 -4.99 2.87
N PHE A 206 -3.73 -6.06 2.15
CA PHE A 206 -2.60 -6.95 2.38
C PHE A 206 -1.48 -6.67 1.37
N GLU A 207 -0.29 -6.37 1.88
CA GLU A 207 0.96 -6.25 1.13
C GLU A 207 1.70 -7.59 1.18
N PRO A 208 1.72 -8.37 0.09
CA PRO A 208 2.46 -9.62 0.05
C PRO A 208 3.98 -9.39 -0.01
N ALA A 209 4.75 -10.32 0.56
CA ALA A 209 6.20 -10.27 0.50
C ALA A 209 6.73 -10.38 -0.95
N PRO A 210 7.91 -9.81 -1.27
CA PRO A 210 8.49 -9.90 -2.60
C PRO A 210 8.62 -11.35 -3.10
N GLY A 211 8.17 -11.60 -4.33
CA GLY A 211 8.22 -12.93 -4.96
C GLY A 211 6.99 -13.81 -4.73
N VAL A 212 6.05 -13.39 -3.87
CA VAL A 212 4.75 -14.08 -3.74
C VAL A 212 3.90 -13.79 -4.98
N LYS A 213 3.45 -14.85 -5.67
CA LYS A 213 2.56 -14.73 -6.82
C LYS A 213 1.14 -14.40 -6.38
N ILE A 214 0.52 -13.40 -7.01
CA ILE A 214 -0.88 -13.01 -6.75
C ILE A 214 -1.83 -14.20 -6.90
N SER A 215 -1.63 -15.04 -7.92
CA SER A 215 -2.45 -16.22 -8.19
C SER A 215 -2.49 -17.22 -7.04
N ARG A 216 -1.40 -17.30 -6.24
CA ARG A 216 -1.35 -18.14 -5.05
C ARG A 216 -2.32 -17.64 -3.98
N ILE A 217 -2.40 -16.32 -3.81
CA ILE A 217 -3.26 -15.70 -2.80
C ILE A 217 -4.72 -15.82 -3.23
N THR A 218 -5.04 -15.51 -4.48
CA THR A 218 -6.41 -15.64 -5.02
C THR A 218 -6.91 -17.08 -4.97
N GLY A 219 -6.02 -18.07 -5.13
CA GLY A 219 -6.37 -19.49 -5.03
C GLY A 219 -6.65 -19.99 -3.61
N LEU A 220 -6.28 -19.23 -2.58
CA LEU A 220 -6.50 -19.58 -1.17
C LEU A 220 -7.83 -19.04 -0.61
N ALA A 221 -8.70 -18.45 -1.44
CA ALA A 221 -9.91 -17.78 -0.95
C ALA A 221 -10.81 -18.70 -0.09
N ASP A 222 -11.04 -19.93 -0.53
CA ASP A 222 -11.88 -20.90 0.19
C ASP A 222 -11.20 -21.45 1.46
N ASP A 223 -9.92 -21.80 1.36
CA ASP A 223 -9.12 -22.26 2.50
C ASP A 223 -9.00 -21.18 3.58
N LEU A 224 -8.82 -19.92 3.16
CA LEU A 224 -8.76 -18.78 4.04
C LEU A 224 -10.13 -18.49 4.67
N ALA A 225 -11.22 -18.64 3.93
CA ALA A 225 -12.57 -18.50 4.47
C ALA A 225 -12.80 -19.53 5.60
N MET A 226 -12.39 -20.79 5.37
CA MET A 226 -12.44 -21.83 6.40
C MET A 226 -11.57 -21.48 7.61
N ALA A 227 -10.32 -21.05 7.38
CA ALA A 227 -9.37 -20.72 8.45
C ALA A 227 -9.79 -19.49 9.30
N MET A 228 -10.47 -18.53 8.67
CA MET A 228 -11.00 -17.32 9.30
C MET A 228 -12.42 -17.50 9.86
N ARG A 229 -13.04 -18.69 9.67
CA ARG A 229 -14.44 -18.97 10.04
C ARG A 229 -15.43 -18.01 9.37
N ALA A 230 -15.12 -17.57 8.16
CA ALA A 230 -15.97 -16.71 7.34
C ALA A 230 -16.83 -17.56 6.40
N VAL A 231 -18.02 -17.05 6.04
CA VAL A 231 -18.91 -17.72 5.07
C VAL A 231 -18.27 -17.77 3.69
N SER A 232 -17.61 -16.67 3.29
CA SER A 232 -16.84 -16.56 2.06
C SER A 232 -15.86 -15.39 2.21
N ILE A 233 -14.77 -15.42 1.45
CA ILE A 233 -13.80 -14.32 1.37
C ILE A 233 -13.66 -13.94 -0.10
N ARG A 234 -13.68 -12.63 -0.39
CA ARG A 234 -13.43 -12.11 -1.73
C ARG A 234 -12.07 -11.44 -1.76
N ILE A 235 -11.25 -11.82 -2.75
CA ILE A 235 -9.90 -11.29 -2.93
C ILE A 235 -9.89 -10.42 -4.19
N VAL A 236 -9.56 -9.14 -4.02
CA VAL A 236 -9.44 -8.14 -5.08
C VAL A 236 -7.96 -7.87 -5.29
N ALA A 237 -7.42 -8.30 -6.43
CA ALA A 237 -5.99 -8.18 -6.70
C ALA A 237 -5.70 -7.76 -8.16
N PRO A 238 -4.84 -6.76 -8.40
CA PRO A 238 -4.39 -5.73 -7.45
C PRO A 238 -5.49 -4.69 -7.16
N LEU A 239 -5.39 -3.97 -6.03
CA LEU A 239 -6.22 -2.78 -5.79
C LEU A 239 -5.80 -1.64 -6.73
N PRO A 240 -6.74 -0.96 -7.43
CA PRO A 240 -6.39 0.14 -8.31
C PRO A 240 -5.63 1.25 -7.58
N GLY A 241 -4.46 1.64 -8.11
CA GLY A 241 -3.64 2.71 -7.54
C GLY A 241 -2.80 2.34 -6.31
N LYS A 242 -2.87 1.09 -5.83
CA LYS A 242 -2.06 0.60 -4.70
C LYS A 242 -1.37 -0.72 -5.06
N ALA A 243 -0.15 -0.95 -4.55
CA ALA A 243 0.59 -2.20 -4.73
C ALA A 243 0.19 -3.26 -3.68
N VAL A 244 -1.11 -3.39 -3.41
CA VAL A 244 -1.67 -4.23 -2.34
C VAL A 244 -2.87 -5.03 -2.85
N ILE A 245 -3.25 -6.04 -2.08
CA ILE A 245 -4.39 -6.92 -2.34
C ILE A 245 -5.50 -6.62 -1.33
N GLY A 246 -6.72 -6.43 -1.80
CA GLY A 246 -7.89 -6.26 -0.95
C GLY A 246 -8.46 -7.61 -0.56
N ILE A 247 -8.51 -7.92 0.73
CA ILE A 247 -9.16 -9.12 1.25
C ILE A 247 -10.43 -8.69 1.98
N GLU A 248 -11.58 -8.97 1.39
CA GLU A 248 -12.90 -8.64 1.91
C GLU A 248 -13.41 -9.81 2.77
N ILE A 249 -13.52 -9.56 4.08
CA ILE A 249 -13.98 -10.55 5.06
C ILE A 249 -15.33 -10.10 5.65
N PRO A 250 -16.36 -10.95 5.65
CA PRO A 250 -17.63 -10.66 6.29
C PRO A 250 -17.48 -10.33 7.77
N ASN A 251 -18.20 -9.30 8.22
CA ASN A 251 -18.28 -8.96 9.63
C ASN A 251 -19.06 -10.05 10.37
N VAL A 252 -18.64 -10.33 11.61
CA VAL A 252 -19.37 -11.24 12.52
C VAL A 252 -20.78 -10.71 12.78
N LEU A 253 -20.90 -9.40 12.96
CA LEU A 253 -22.16 -8.68 13.10
C LEU A 253 -22.34 -7.78 11.88
N ARG A 254 -23.23 -8.17 10.97
CA ARG A 254 -23.59 -7.36 9.80
C ARG A 254 -24.62 -6.31 10.18
N GLU A 255 -24.45 -5.09 9.66
CA GLU A 255 -25.41 -4.02 9.81
C GLU A 255 -26.49 -4.12 8.73
N THR A 256 -27.75 -3.85 9.11
CA THR A 256 -28.84 -3.72 8.16
C THR A 256 -28.73 -2.37 7.44
N VAL A 257 -28.81 -2.37 6.11
CA VAL A 257 -28.85 -1.13 5.33
C VAL A 257 -30.31 -0.75 5.09
N GLY A 258 -30.80 0.28 5.79
CA GLY A 258 -32.19 0.72 5.68
C GLY A 258 -32.44 1.63 4.48
N LEU A 259 -33.58 1.45 3.81
CA LEU A 259 -33.96 2.28 2.65
C LEU A 259 -34.06 3.76 3.02
N LYS A 260 -34.64 4.07 4.19
CA LYS A 260 -34.81 5.44 4.71
C LYS A 260 -33.52 6.23 4.70
N GLU A 261 -32.42 5.60 5.14
CA GLU A 261 -31.11 6.22 5.20
C GLU A 261 -30.60 6.60 3.80
N ILE A 262 -30.81 5.73 2.81
CA ILE A 262 -30.36 5.99 1.44
C ILE A 262 -31.21 7.09 0.81
N LEU A 263 -32.53 7.09 1.02
CA LEU A 263 -33.43 8.13 0.50
C LEU A 263 -33.16 9.51 1.14
N ALA A 264 -32.81 9.53 2.43
CA ALA A 264 -32.41 10.75 3.14
C ALA A 264 -31.00 11.25 2.76
N SER A 265 -30.19 10.41 2.11
CA SER A 265 -28.81 10.77 1.77
C SER A 265 -28.74 11.86 0.68
N PRO A 266 -27.69 12.70 0.66
CA PRO A 266 -27.48 13.68 -0.42
C PRO A 266 -27.40 13.04 -1.81
N ALA A 267 -26.85 11.83 -1.91
CA ALA A 267 -26.73 11.08 -3.15
C ALA A 267 -28.10 10.83 -3.80
N PHE A 268 -29.12 10.53 -2.98
CA PHE A 268 -30.49 10.38 -3.46
C PHE A 268 -31.24 11.71 -3.49
N ALA A 269 -31.37 12.41 -2.35
CA ALA A 269 -32.19 13.61 -2.21
C ALA A 269 -31.74 14.75 -3.15
N GLY A 270 -30.43 14.89 -3.38
CA GLY A 270 -29.87 15.90 -4.28
C GLY A 270 -30.02 15.59 -5.78
N SER A 271 -30.40 14.36 -6.15
CA SER A 271 -30.55 13.99 -7.56
C SER A 271 -31.83 14.56 -8.17
N LYS A 272 -31.69 15.28 -9.28
CA LYS A 272 -32.78 15.86 -10.07
C LYS A 272 -33.59 14.82 -10.86
N SER A 273 -33.03 13.65 -11.13
CA SER A 273 -33.71 12.64 -11.96
C SER A 273 -34.86 11.97 -11.20
N LYS A 274 -36.04 11.93 -11.82
CA LYS A 274 -37.20 11.17 -11.33
C LYS A 274 -37.04 9.66 -11.42
N LEU A 275 -36.05 9.20 -12.19
CA LEU A 275 -35.67 7.80 -12.34
C LEU A 275 -34.46 7.43 -11.45
N THR A 276 -34.26 8.13 -10.34
CA THR A 276 -33.20 7.78 -9.38
C THR A 276 -33.64 6.59 -8.53
N ILE A 277 -32.81 5.56 -8.45
CA ILE A 277 -33.01 4.36 -7.63
C ILE A 277 -31.96 4.29 -6.51
N ALA A 278 -32.39 3.96 -5.29
CA ALA A 278 -31.50 3.65 -4.18
C ALA A 278 -30.98 2.22 -4.31
N LEU A 279 -29.66 2.04 -4.29
CA LEU A 279 -29.03 0.72 -4.42
C LEU A 279 -28.60 0.16 -3.06
N GLY A 280 -28.21 1.01 -2.13
CA GLY A 280 -27.74 0.62 -0.80
C GLY A 280 -26.52 1.41 -0.38
N LYS A 281 -25.56 0.73 0.25
CA LYS A 281 -24.25 1.28 0.60
C LYS A 281 -23.14 0.51 -0.11
N ASP A 282 -22.04 1.19 -0.37
CA ASP A 282 -20.82 0.52 -0.82
C ASP A 282 -20.11 -0.22 0.33
N ILE A 283 -18.94 -0.81 0.02
CA ILE A 283 -18.14 -1.56 0.99
C ILE A 283 -17.58 -0.69 2.13
N LEU A 284 -17.61 0.63 2.00
CA LEU A 284 -17.17 1.60 3.01
C LEU A 284 -18.36 2.25 3.75
N GLY A 285 -19.59 1.82 3.45
CA GLY A 285 -20.80 2.34 4.08
C GLY A 285 -21.34 3.63 3.46
N ILE A 286 -20.79 4.09 2.33
CA ILE A 286 -21.22 5.32 1.66
C ILE A 286 -22.53 5.03 0.91
N PRO A 287 -23.60 5.83 1.11
CA PRO A 287 -24.85 5.66 0.38
C PRO A 287 -24.69 5.78 -1.14
N VAL A 288 -25.26 4.81 -1.86
CA VAL A 288 -25.22 4.74 -3.33
C VAL A 288 -26.64 4.81 -3.88
N ALA A 289 -26.86 5.81 -4.72
CA ALA A 289 -28.04 5.97 -5.55
C ALA A 289 -27.61 6.22 -6.99
N ASN A 290 -28.39 5.74 -7.96
CA ASN A 290 -28.05 5.88 -9.38
C ASN A 290 -29.27 6.28 -10.22
N ASN A 291 -29.03 6.88 -11.38
CA ASN A 291 -30.08 7.29 -12.31
C ASN A 291 -30.32 6.22 -13.36
N LEU A 292 -31.48 5.56 -13.32
CA LEU A 292 -31.87 4.53 -14.28
C LEU A 292 -31.90 5.07 -15.72
N ALA A 293 -32.15 6.36 -15.95
CA ALA A 293 -32.08 6.94 -17.30
C ALA A 293 -30.66 6.92 -17.91
N ARG A 294 -29.61 6.90 -17.09
CA ARG A 294 -28.22 6.75 -17.55
C ARG A 294 -27.81 5.29 -17.76
N MET A 295 -28.62 4.37 -17.25
CA MET A 295 -28.50 2.92 -17.41
C MET A 295 -29.85 2.41 -17.95
N PRO A 296 -30.20 2.75 -19.21
CA PRO A 296 -31.58 2.79 -19.69
C PRO A 296 -32.33 1.46 -19.53
N HIS A 297 -31.59 0.34 -19.43
CA HIS A 297 -32.11 -0.96 -19.04
C HIS A 297 -31.20 -1.59 -17.99
N LEU A 298 -31.81 -2.28 -17.01
CA LEU A 298 -31.12 -2.94 -15.91
C LEU A 298 -31.54 -4.41 -15.84
N MET A 299 -30.57 -5.31 -15.74
CA MET A 299 -30.80 -6.74 -15.49
C MET A 299 -30.43 -7.08 -14.05
N ILE A 300 -31.37 -7.70 -13.31
CA ILE A 300 -31.16 -8.13 -11.93
C ILE A 300 -31.25 -9.66 -11.87
N ALA A 301 -30.17 -10.31 -11.45
CA ALA A 301 -30.08 -11.75 -11.31
C ALA A 301 -29.58 -12.14 -9.91
N GLY A 302 -30.07 -13.25 -9.39
CA GLY A 302 -29.70 -13.78 -8.07
C GLY A 302 -30.52 -15.02 -7.71
N ALA A 303 -29.91 -15.94 -6.96
CA ALA A 303 -30.59 -17.12 -6.43
C ALA A 303 -31.65 -16.73 -5.38
N THR A 304 -32.57 -17.63 -5.07
CA THR A 304 -33.56 -17.42 -4.00
C THR A 304 -32.86 -17.11 -2.67
N GLY A 305 -33.37 -16.13 -1.93
CA GLY A 305 -32.79 -15.71 -0.64
C GLY A 305 -31.59 -14.76 -0.72
N THR A 306 -31.10 -14.42 -1.92
CA THR A 306 -29.97 -13.47 -2.09
C THR A 306 -30.38 -11.99 -2.00
N GLY A 307 -31.67 -11.70 -1.83
CA GLY A 307 -32.18 -10.33 -1.69
C GLY A 307 -32.67 -9.67 -2.99
N LYS A 308 -32.76 -10.42 -4.10
CA LYS A 308 -33.27 -9.90 -5.39
C LYS A 308 -34.61 -9.15 -5.27
N SER A 309 -35.58 -9.77 -4.60
CA SER A 309 -36.93 -9.22 -4.49
C SER A 309 -36.98 -7.99 -3.58
N VAL A 310 -36.22 -8.00 -2.49
CA VAL A 310 -36.03 -6.84 -1.60
C VAL A 310 -35.41 -5.68 -2.37
N SER A 311 -34.39 -5.95 -3.20
CA SER A 311 -33.74 -4.94 -4.04
C SER A 311 -34.72 -4.35 -5.07
N LEU A 312 -35.53 -5.18 -5.72
CA LEU A 312 -36.55 -4.73 -6.67
C LEU A 312 -37.58 -3.81 -5.98
N ASN A 313 -38.07 -4.19 -4.80
CA ASN A 313 -39.01 -3.37 -4.03
C ASN A 313 -38.37 -2.06 -3.59
N ALA A 314 -37.10 -2.06 -3.16
CA ALA A 314 -36.36 -0.85 -2.84
C ALA A 314 -36.24 0.10 -4.04
N MET A 315 -36.00 -0.44 -5.25
CA MET A 315 -35.95 0.36 -6.48
C MET A 315 -37.32 0.97 -6.83
N ILE A 316 -38.41 0.20 -6.75
CA ILE A 316 -39.76 0.71 -7.00
C ILE A 316 -40.13 1.78 -5.98
N CYS A 317 -39.92 1.51 -4.69
CA CYS A 317 -40.15 2.48 -3.62
C CYS A 317 -39.33 3.76 -3.83
N SER A 318 -38.07 3.66 -4.27
CA SER A 318 -37.25 4.83 -4.58
C SER A 318 -37.93 5.76 -5.58
N LEU A 319 -38.56 5.20 -6.61
CA LEU A 319 -39.30 5.97 -7.62
C LEU A 319 -40.58 6.57 -7.03
N LEU A 320 -41.33 5.81 -6.22
CA LEU A 320 -42.55 6.29 -5.56
C LEU A 320 -42.30 7.44 -4.57
N PHE A 321 -41.16 7.44 -3.87
CA PHE A 321 -40.75 8.53 -2.97
C PHE A 321 -40.27 9.79 -3.71
N LYS A 322 -40.08 9.74 -5.04
CA LYS A 322 -39.48 10.85 -5.80
C LYS A 322 -40.34 11.37 -6.96
N ALA A 323 -41.18 10.53 -7.54
CA ALA A 323 -41.92 10.82 -8.75
C ALA A 323 -43.43 10.73 -8.55
N ARG A 324 -44.16 11.70 -9.11
CA ARG A 324 -45.61 11.67 -9.22
C ARG A 324 -46.06 10.75 -10.37
N PRO A 325 -47.32 10.28 -10.39
CA PRO A 325 -47.85 9.44 -11.47
C PRO A 325 -47.78 10.07 -12.88
N GLU A 326 -47.77 11.40 -12.97
CA GLU A 326 -47.61 12.14 -14.22
C GLU A 326 -46.16 12.15 -14.72
N GLU A 327 -45.19 11.95 -13.83
CA GLU A 327 -43.76 11.99 -14.12
C GLU A 327 -43.22 10.59 -14.46
N VAL A 328 -43.70 9.56 -13.74
CA VAL A 328 -43.27 8.16 -13.92
C VAL A 328 -44.47 7.24 -13.85
N ARG A 329 -44.52 6.29 -14.79
CA ARG A 329 -45.58 5.29 -14.93
C ARG A 329 -44.98 3.88 -14.96
N PHE A 330 -45.69 2.91 -14.37
CA PHE A 330 -45.25 1.52 -14.28
C PHE A 330 -46.10 0.59 -15.13
N LEU A 331 -45.41 -0.38 -15.73
CA LEU A 331 -45.97 -1.63 -16.21
C LEU A 331 -45.26 -2.75 -15.46
N LEU A 332 -45.97 -3.37 -14.52
CA LEU A 332 -45.42 -4.43 -13.68
C LEU A 332 -45.89 -5.79 -14.20
N ILE A 333 -44.95 -6.72 -14.36
CA ILE A 333 -45.21 -8.09 -14.84
C ILE A 333 -44.66 -9.06 -13.80
N ASP A 334 -45.56 -9.82 -13.16
CA ASP A 334 -45.21 -10.82 -12.15
C ASP A 334 -45.92 -12.16 -12.44
N PRO A 335 -45.30 -13.03 -13.26
CA PRO A 335 -45.91 -14.31 -13.61
C PRO A 335 -46.01 -15.28 -12.44
N LYS A 336 -45.30 -15.03 -11.33
CA LYS A 336 -45.32 -15.88 -10.15
C LYS A 336 -46.32 -15.41 -9.10
N ARG A 337 -46.81 -14.16 -9.20
CA ARG A 337 -47.76 -13.55 -8.26
C ARG A 337 -47.22 -13.50 -6.82
N ILE A 338 -45.95 -13.15 -6.65
CA ILE A 338 -45.28 -13.17 -5.34
C ILE A 338 -44.73 -11.79 -4.98
N GLU A 339 -44.09 -11.12 -5.92
CA GLU A 339 -43.17 -10.02 -5.60
C GLU A 339 -43.82 -8.65 -5.83
N LEU A 340 -44.64 -8.51 -6.87
CA LEU A 340 -45.15 -7.20 -7.30
C LEU A 340 -46.62 -6.95 -6.95
N LEU A 341 -47.34 -7.95 -6.45
CA LEU A 341 -48.72 -7.79 -5.99
C LEU A 341 -48.92 -6.68 -4.94
N PRO A 342 -47.98 -6.41 -4.00
CA PRO A 342 -48.14 -5.30 -3.07
C PRO A 342 -48.27 -3.91 -3.72
N PHE A 343 -47.90 -3.79 -5.00
CA PHE A 343 -48.03 -2.54 -5.77
C PHE A 343 -49.33 -2.45 -6.56
N GLU A 344 -50.24 -3.42 -6.46
CA GLU A 344 -51.53 -3.36 -7.14
C GLU A 344 -52.33 -2.12 -6.71
N GLY A 345 -53.01 -1.46 -7.66
CA GLY A 345 -53.85 -0.29 -7.39
C GLY A 345 -53.12 1.04 -7.14
N ILE A 346 -51.78 1.10 -7.18
CA ILE A 346 -51.08 2.40 -7.07
C ILE A 346 -51.38 3.28 -8.31
N PRO A 347 -51.46 4.62 -8.15
CA PRO A 347 -51.83 5.52 -9.25
C PRO A 347 -50.79 5.58 -10.38
N HIS A 348 -49.56 5.14 -10.13
CA HIS A 348 -48.49 5.06 -11.14
C HIS A 348 -48.67 3.91 -12.13
N LEU A 349 -49.52 2.91 -11.85
CA LEU A 349 -49.74 1.81 -12.79
C LEU A 349 -50.45 2.29 -14.06
N LEU A 350 -50.03 1.77 -15.21
CA LEU A 350 -50.73 1.92 -16.49
C LEU A 350 -51.75 0.80 -16.72
N HIS A 351 -51.55 -0.32 -16.04
CA HIS A 351 -52.36 -1.53 -16.12
C HIS A 351 -52.20 -2.29 -14.79
N GLU A 352 -53.19 -3.09 -14.40
CA GLU A 352 -53.06 -4.05 -13.29
C GLU A 352 -51.80 -4.91 -13.44
N VAL A 353 -51.26 -5.41 -12.33
CA VAL A 353 -50.04 -6.23 -12.33
C VAL A 353 -50.27 -7.45 -13.21
N VAL A 354 -49.47 -7.56 -14.27
CA VAL A 354 -49.67 -8.57 -15.30
C VAL A 354 -49.14 -9.91 -14.83
N THR A 355 -50.02 -10.88 -14.64
CA THR A 355 -49.64 -12.23 -14.21
C THR A 355 -49.62 -13.23 -15.35
N GLU A 356 -50.44 -13.03 -16.38
CA GLU A 356 -50.58 -13.98 -17.48
C GLU A 356 -49.50 -13.77 -18.56
N PRO A 357 -48.71 -14.80 -18.95
CA PRO A 357 -47.65 -14.65 -19.94
C PRO A 357 -48.13 -14.12 -21.30
N LYS A 358 -49.34 -14.50 -21.74
CA LYS A 358 -49.94 -13.99 -22.97
C LYS A 358 -50.22 -12.48 -22.89
N MET A 359 -50.63 -11.99 -21.73
CA MET A 359 -50.86 -10.57 -21.49
C MET A 359 -49.55 -9.80 -21.42
N ALA A 360 -48.49 -10.38 -20.83
CA ALA A 360 -47.16 -9.79 -20.82
C ALA A 360 -46.67 -9.46 -22.25
N THR A 361 -46.85 -10.39 -23.19
CA THR A 361 -46.52 -10.16 -24.61
C THR A 361 -47.31 -8.99 -25.21
N ARG A 362 -48.60 -8.85 -24.88
CA ARG A 362 -49.44 -7.74 -25.37
C ARG A 362 -48.97 -6.40 -24.82
N VAL A 363 -48.63 -6.35 -23.53
CA VAL A 363 -48.13 -5.16 -22.85
C VAL A 363 -46.78 -4.73 -23.42
N LEU A 364 -45.86 -5.66 -23.68
CA LEU A 364 -44.59 -5.33 -24.33
C LEU A 364 -44.78 -4.81 -25.77
N ARG A 365 -45.71 -5.38 -26.54
CA ARG A 365 -46.06 -4.84 -27.87
C ARG A 365 -46.71 -3.44 -27.80
N TRP A 366 -47.44 -3.15 -26.72
CA TRP A 366 -47.93 -1.80 -26.48
C TRP A 366 -46.77 -0.84 -26.18
N ALA A 367 -45.80 -1.24 -25.36
CA ALA A 367 -44.64 -0.42 -25.06
C ALA A 367 -43.80 -0.09 -26.31
N ILE A 368 -43.69 -1.02 -27.27
CA ILE A 368 -43.04 -0.76 -28.56
C ILE A 368 -43.79 0.33 -29.35
N ARG A 369 -45.13 0.23 -29.44
CA ARG A 369 -45.94 1.23 -30.15
C ARG A 369 -45.87 2.60 -29.48
N GLU A 370 -45.95 2.66 -28.15
CA GLU A 370 -45.78 3.91 -27.39
C GLU A 370 -44.40 4.54 -27.62
N MET A 371 -43.35 3.73 -27.77
CA MET A 371 -42.02 4.23 -28.12
C MET A 371 -41.99 4.84 -29.53
N GLU A 372 -42.58 4.17 -30.52
CA GLU A 372 -42.67 4.67 -31.91
C GLU A 372 -43.47 5.98 -31.98
N ASP A 373 -44.63 6.04 -31.31
CA ASP A 373 -45.47 7.23 -31.23
C ASP A 373 -44.69 8.42 -30.60
N ARG A 374 -43.88 8.16 -29.57
CA ARG A 374 -43.01 9.19 -28.98
C ARG A 374 -41.95 9.66 -29.95
N TYR A 375 -41.28 8.76 -30.67
CA TYR A 375 -40.30 9.15 -31.69
C TYR A 375 -40.92 10.06 -32.75
N GLN A 376 -42.13 9.74 -33.22
CA GLN A 376 -42.84 10.56 -34.18
C GLN A 376 -43.13 11.97 -33.62
N ARG A 377 -43.68 12.06 -32.41
CA ARG A 377 -43.99 13.35 -31.75
C ARG A 377 -42.73 14.19 -31.49
N LEU A 378 -41.61 13.55 -31.16
CA LEU A 378 -40.33 14.23 -30.97
C LEU A 378 -39.78 14.76 -32.30
N ALA A 379 -39.86 13.96 -33.36
CA ALA A 379 -39.45 14.35 -34.71
C ALA A 379 -40.27 15.53 -35.25
N GLU A 380 -41.60 15.49 -35.10
CA GLU A 380 -42.51 16.58 -35.47
C GLU A 380 -42.18 17.91 -34.76
N LYS A 381 -41.64 17.83 -33.54
CA LYS A 381 -41.26 18.99 -32.72
C LYS A 381 -39.77 19.34 -32.80
N GLY A 382 -38.97 18.60 -33.56
CA GLY A 382 -37.53 18.85 -33.73
C GLY A 382 -36.70 18.68 -32.45
N VAL A 383 -37.13 17.83 -31.52
CA VAL A 383 -36.44 17.56 -30.25
C VAL A 383 -35.82 16.16 -30.24
N ARG A 384 -34.74 15.99 -29.46
CA ARG A 384 -33.99 14.73 -29.32
C ARG A 384 -34.31 14.00 -28.04
#